data_AF-A0A935U4J7-F1
#
_entry.id   AF-A0A935U4J7-F1
#
_cell.length_a   1.000
_cell.length_b   1.000
_cell.length_c   1.000
_cell.angle_alpha   90.00
_cell.angle_beta   90.00
_cell.angle_gamma   90.00
#
_symmetry.space_group_name_H-M   'P 1'
#
loop_
_entity.id
_entity.type
_entity.pdbx_description
1 polymer ?
#
loop_
_entity_poly.entity_id
_entity_poly.type
_entity_poly.pdbx_seq_one_letter_code
_entity_poly.pdbx_strand_id
1 'polypeptide(L)'
;MPTQNSSLATEQLKTLSSPRRPYGLLSRLLFLSMDLLYGRRRTLSKFKVLEIIARVPYQAWEHVAYIAMTHTHSQPHFARRIFDFVQESRHQQDNEQWHLLLLEELVQRKGIRESYLFARVLPQFMAFAYYHISWLLYVLRPSWSYALNADFEDHAEHEYMEFVRENPSLETEPFVSDFTADYGNFANLADLFRQIGLDERLHKEQSLARIDNPRFPGPMA
;
A
#
# COMPACT_ATOMS: atom_id res chain seq x y z
N MET A 1 0.22 -30.83 -6.67
CA MET A 1 0.54 -29.55 -6.01
C MET A 1 -0.68 -28.67 -6.16
N PRO A 2 -1.22 -28.04 -5.10
CA PRO A 2 -2.28 -27.05 -5.27
C PRO A 2 -1.73 -25.96 -6.20
N THR A 3 -2.43 -25.67 -7.29
CA THR A 3 -2.04 -24.59 -8.21
C THR A 3 -2.09 -23.27 -7.43
N GLN A 4 -1.13 -22.37 -7.68
CA GLN A 4 -1.00 -21.06 -7.02
C GLN A 4 -2.35 -20.32 -6.89
N ASN A 5 -3.22 -20.47 -7.90
CA ASN A 5 -4.59 -19.94 -7.96
C ASN A 5 -5.51 -20.41 -6.80
N SER A 6 -5.42 -21.70 -6.39
CA SER A 6 -6.22 -22.23 -5.27
C SER A 6 -5.84 -21.62 -3.92
N SER A 7 -4.56 -21.24 -3.78
CA SER A 7 -4.04 -20.57 -2.58
C SER A 7 -4.57 -19.14 -2.50
N LEU A 8 -4.48 -18.37 -3.59
CA LEU A 8 -4.90 -16.96 -3.60
C LEU A 8 -6.40 -16.79 -3.34
N ALA A 9 -7.25 -17.64 -3.93
CA ALA A 9 -8.69 -17.59 -3.68
C ALA A 9 -9.05 -17.91 -2.22
N THR A 10 -8.29 -18.82 -1.58
CA THR A 10 -8.47 -19.15 -0.17
C THR A 10 -8.07 -17.95 0.71
N GLU A 11 -6.97 -17.29 0.39
CA GLU A 11 -6.54 -16.09 1.12
C GLU A 11 -7.51 -14.91 0.95
N GLN A 12 -8.14 -14.77 -0.22
CA GLN A 12 -9.23 -13.81 -0.43
C GLN A 12 -10.40 -14.08 0.52
N LEU A 13 -10.86 -15.33 0.61
CA LEU A 13 -11.95 -15.71 1.51
C LEU A 13 -11.58 -15.45 2.98
N LYS A 14 -10.33 -15.71 3.35
CA LYS A 14 -9.81 -15.44 4.69
C LYS A 14 -9.90 -13.95 5.02
N THR A 15 -9.43 -13.05 4.14
CA THR A 15 -9.57 -11.59 4.33
C THR A 15 -11.04 -11.21 4.46
N LEU A 16 -11.90 -11.64 3.52
CA LEU A 16 -13.31 -11.24 3.49
C LEU A 16 -14.10 -11.73 4.70
N SER A 17 -13.65 -12.81 5.34
CA SER A 17 -14.24 -13.33 6.58
C SER A 17 -13.66 -12.69 7.85
N SER A 18 -12.53 -11.98 7.73
CA SER A 18 -11.87 -11.32 8.85
C SER A 18 -12.49 -9.93 9.08
N PRO A 19 -12.62 -9.48 10.34
CA PRO A 19 -13.04 -8.12 10.60
C PRO A 19 -11.94 -7.14 10.21
N ARG A 20 -12.34 -6.02 9.60
CA ARG A 20 -11.46 -4.84 9.43
C ARG A 20 -10.95 -4.36 10.78
N ARG A 21 -9.78 -3.72 10.78
CA ARG A 21 -9.23 -3.09 11.98
C ARG A 21 -10.18 -2.00 12.52
N PRO A 22 -10.16 -1.74 13.84
CA PRO A 22 -10.88 -0.62 14.42
C PRO A 22 -10.18 0.70 14.04
N TYR A 23 -10.47 1.22 12.86
CA TYR A 23 -9.80 2.39 12.29
C TYR A 23 -9.82 3.60 13.23
N GLY A 24 -8.68 4.27 13.34
CA GLY A 24 -8.54 5.54 14.04
C GLY A 24 -9.26 6.71 13.35
N LEU A 25 -9.34 7.85 14.03
CA LEU A 25 -10.03 9.03 13.51
C LEU A 25 -9.44 9.52 12.17
N LEU A 26 -8.12 9.59 12.06
CA LEU A 26 -7.44 10.05 10.84
C LEU A 26 -7.72 9.14 9.65
N SER A 27 -7.62 7.82 9.84
CA SER A 27 -7.91 6.81 8.82
C SER A 27 -9.38 6.90 8.36
N ARG A 28 -10.33 7.03 9.29
CA ARG A 28 -11.76 7.22 8.95
C ARG A 28 -12.01 8.50 8.15
N LEU A 29 -11.36 9.60 8.52
CA LEU A 29 -11.47 10.86 7.78
C LEU A 29 -10.87 10.73 6.37
N LEU A 30 -9.74 10.04 6.24
CA LEU A 30 -9.11 9.76 4.94
C LEU A 30 -10.06 8.94 4.06
N PHE A 31 -10.57 7.80 4.53
CA PHE A 31 -11.46 6.95 3.74
C PHE A 31 -12.77 7.65 3.39
N LEU A 32 -13.34 8.42 4.32
CA LEU A 32 -14.51 9.24 4.05
C LEU A 32 -14.22 10.28 2.95
N SER A 33 -13.07 10.95 3.01
CA SER A 33 -12.68 11.93 1.98
C SER A 33 -12.50 11.27 0.61
N MET A 34 -11.92 10.07 0.56
CA MET A 34 -11.79 9.28 -0.67
C MET A 34 -13.16 8.92 -1.24
N ASP A 35 -14.09 8.46 -0.39
CA ASP A 35 -15.45 8.13 -0.81
C ASP A 35 -16.26 9.33 -1.29
N LEU A 36 -16.04 10.51 -0.71
CA LEU A 36 -16.70 11.74 -1.14
C LEU A 36 -16.15 12.26 -2.47
N LEU A 37 -14.84 12.15 -2.70
CA LEU A 37 -14.18 12.68 -3.89
C LEU A 37 -14.25 11.73 -5.10
N TYR A 38 -14.13 10.42 -4.86
CA TYR A 38 -14.04 9.38 -5.90
C TYR A 38 -15.22 8.41 -5.91
N GLY A 39 -16.14 8.54 -4.96
CA GLY A 39 -17.27 7.63 -4.79
C GLY A 39 -16.92 6.36 -4.01
N ARG A 40 -17.98 5.63 -3.61
CA ARG A 40 -17.86 4.38 -2.85
C ARG A 40 -17.55 3.15 -3.69
N ARG A 41 -17.68 3.25 -5.03
CA ARG A 41 -17.43 2.12 -5.92
C ARG A 41 -15.93 1.87 -6.06
N ARG A 42 -15.54 0.59 -6.04
CA ARG A 42 -14.19 0.14 -6.34
C ARG A 42 -13.97 0.20 -7.84
N THR A 43 -13.07 1.07 -8.26
CA THR A 43 -12.74 1.30 -9.67
C THR A 43 -11.23 1.37 -9.82
N LEU A 44 -10.71 0.99 -10.98
CA LEU A 44 -9.26 1.07 -11.24
C LEU A 44 -8.70 2.48 -11.03
N SER A 45 -9.46 3.51 -11.43
CA SER A 45 -9.10 4.90 -11.20
C SER A 45 -9.00 5.26 -9.71
N LYS A 46 -9.91 4.75 -8.87
CA LYS A 46 -9.83 4.96 -7.42
C LYS A 46 -8.63 4.24 -6.81
N PHE A 47 -8.35 3.00 -7.24
CA PHE A 47 -7.16 2.27 -6.80
C PHE A 47 -5.87 3.01 -7.16
N LYS A 48 -5.73 3.52 -8.38
CA LYS A 48 -4.55 4.34 -8.76
C LYS A 48 -4.30 5.48 -7.78
N VAL A 49 -5.36 6.17 -7.36
CA VAL A 49 -5.23 7.26 -6.38
C VAL A 49 -4.83 6.73 -5.01
N LEU A 50 -5.36 5.58 -4.59
CA LEU A 50 -4.92 4.91 -3.36
C LEU A 50 -3.42 4.57 -3.43
N GLU A 51 -2.92 3.98 -4.52
CA GLU A 51 -1.50 3.62 -4.68
C GLU A 51 -0.53 4.82 -4.72
N ILE A 52 -1.02 5.98 -5.19
CA ILE A 52 -0.25 7.24 -5.09
C ILE A 52 -0.10 7.66 -3.63
N ILE A 53 -1.13 7.41 -2.80
CA ILE A 53 -1.15 7.78 -1.38
C ILE A 53 -0.44 6.71 -0.52
N ALA A 54 -0.55 5.43 -0.89
CA ALA A 54 -0.04 4.28 -0.15
C ALA A 54 1.49 4.30 0.04
N ARG A 55 2.23 4.71 -0.99
CA ARG A 55 3.70 4.87 -0.92
C ARG A 55 4.19 5.96 0.05
N VAL A 56 3.33 6.91 0.42
CA VAL A 56 3.73 8.19 1.04
C VAL A 56 4.23 8.05 2.47
N PRO A 57 3.64 7.22 3.36
CA PRO A 57 4.17 7.00 4.69
C PRO A 57 5.61 6.45 4.65
N TYR A 58 5.91 5.53 3.73
CA TYR A 58 7.26 4.99 3.54
C TYR A 58 8.27 6.07 3.15
N GLN A 59 7.91 6.99 2.25
CA GLN A 59 8.73 8.16 1.90
C GLN A 59 8.97 9.08 3.10
N ALA A 60 7.94 9.33 3.90
CA ALA A 60 8.06 10.14 5.11
C ALA A 60 9.04 9.50 6.12
N TRP A 61 8.95 8.18 6.30
CA TRP A 61 9.83 7.44 7.19
C TRP A 61 11.26 7.41 6.69
N GLU A 62 11.45 7.18 5.39
CA GLU A 62 12.75 7.22 4.73
C GLU A 62 13.43 8.58 4.94
N HIS A 63 12.70 9.67 4.74
CA HIS A 63 13.23 11.01 4.94
C HIS A 63 13.63 11.27 6.41
N VAL A 64 12.80 10.87 7.38
CA VAL A 64 13.17 10.97 8.80
C VAL A 64 14.42 10.13 9.12
N ALA A 65 14.52 8.94 8.54
CA ALA A 65 15.67 8.06 8.72
C ALA A 65 16.96 8.68 8.17
N TYR A 66 16.90 9.34 7.01
CA TYR A 66 18.03 10.08 6.46
C TYR A 66 18.51 11.21 7.37
N ILE A 67 17.59 12.00 7.92
CA ILE A 67 17.92 13.06 8.89
C ILE A 67 18.54 12.44 10.16
N ALA A 68 17.99 11.33 10.65
CA ALA A 68 18.57 10.65 11.81
C ALA A 68 20.02 10.18 11.53
N MET A 69 20.25 9.57 10.36
CA MET A 69 21.55 9.06 9.95
C MET A 69 22.63 10.15 9.89
N THR A 70 22.32 11.36 9.44
CA THR A 70 23.28 12.47 9.41
C THR A 70 23.79 12.86 10.80
N HIS A 71 22.97 12.67 11.84
CA HIS A 71 23.31 13.00 13.22
C HIS A 71 23.89 11.83 14.03
N THR A 72 23.94 10.62 13.48
CA THR A 72 24.32 9.39 14.22
C THR A 72 25.54 8.68 13.63
N HIS A 73 26.29 9.35 12.76
CA HIS A 73 27.47 8.79 12.06
C HIS A 73 28.58 8.30 13.01
N SER A 74 28.61 8.78 14.26
CA SER A 74 29.55 8.35 15.30
C SER A 74 29.19 7.00 15.97
N GLN A 75 28.07 6.38 15.59
CA GLN A 75 27.58 5.11 16.17
C GLN A 75 27.30 4.07 15.07
N PRO A 76 28.31 3.29 14.64
CA PRO A 76 28.21 2.41 13.46
C PRO A 76 27.05 1.39 13.52
N HIS A 77 26.83 0.75 14.67
CA HIS A 77 25.73 -0.22 14.82
C HIS A 77 24.35 0.44 14.74
N PHE A 78 24.20 1.68 15.19
CA PHE A 78 22.93 2.39 15.09
C PHE A 78 22.69 2.89 13.66
N ALA A 79 23.72 3.42 13.02
CA ALA A 79 23.68 3.79 11.60
C ALA A 79 23.29 2.59 10.71
N ARG A 80 23.80 1.39 11.02
CA ARG A 80 23.41 0.17 10.32
C ARG A 80 21.91 -0.14 10.44
N ARG A 81 21.33 -0.05 11.64
CA ARG A 81 19.89 -0.27 11.85
C ARG A 81 19.04 0.75 11.10
N ILE A 82 19.44 2.02 11.08
CA ILE A 82 18.76 3.06 10.32
C ILE A 82 18.83 2.75 8.81
N PHE A 83 19.98 2.31 8.31
CA PHE A 83 20.14 1.95 6.90
C PHE A 83 19.31 0.72 6.50
N ASP A 84 19.27 -0.31 7.34
CA ASP A 84 18.42 -1.49 7.11
C ASP A 84 16.93 -1.09 7.08
N PHE A 85 16.51 -0.20 7.99
CA PHE A 85 15.15 0.39 7.98
C PHE A 85 14.84 1.19 6.70
N VAL A 86 15.79 1.97 6.20
CA VAL A 86 15.66 2.73 4.94
C VAL A 86 15.49 1.78 3.76
N GLN A 87 16.30 0.71 3.69
CA GLN A 87 16.16 -0.30 2.63
C GLN A 87 14.78 -0.96 2.68
N GLU A 88 14.32 -1.40 3.85
CA GLU A 88 12.99 -2.00 3.98
C GLU A 88 11.88 -1.04 3.56
N SER A 89 11.95 0.23 3.98
CA SER A 89 10.94 1.24 3.61
C SER A 89 10.92 1.51 2.10
N ARG A 90 12.08 1.48 1.44
CA ARG A 90 12.18 1.59 -0.03
C ARG A 90 11.57 0.40 -0.73
N HIS A 91 11.83 -0.81 -0.24
CA HIS A 91 11.24 -2.01 -0.81
C HIS A 91 9.71 -1.94 -0.81
N GLN A 92 9.11 -1.43 0.28
CA GLN A 92 7.66 -1.22 0.31
C GLN A 92 7.21 -0.10 -0.60
N GLN A 93 7.91 1.03 -0.61
CA GLN A 93 7.62 2.10 -1.56
C GLN A 93 7.65 1.62 -3.02
N ASP A 94 8.61 0.77 -3.37
CA ASP A 94 8.75 0.21 -4.71
C ASP A 94 7.63 -0.80 -5.02
N ASN A 95 7.19 -1.60 -4.04
CA ASN A 95 6.05 -2.50 -4.19
C ASN A 95 4.75 -1.73 -4.52
N GLU A 96 4.44 -0.68 -3.75
CA GLU A 96 3.34 0.27 -4.00
C GLU A 96 3.47 0.97 -5.37
N GLN A 97 4.72 1.20 -5.81
CA GLN A 97 4.99 1.76 -7.13
C GLN A 97 4.65 0.78 -8.25
N TRP A 98 4.94 -0.51 -8.07
CA TRP A 98 4.56 -1.54 -9.02
C TRP A 98 3.05 -1.69 -9.14
N HIS A 99 2.32 -1.66 -8.02
CA HIS A 99 0.85 -1.67 -8.03
C HIS A 99 0.28 -0.51 -8.86
N LEU A 100 0.79 0.72 -8.65
CA LEU A 100 0.37 1.87 -9.45
C LEU A 100 0.65 1.68 -10.95
N LEU A 101 1.86 1.23 -11.32
CA LEU A 101 2.24 1.06 -12.72
C LEU A 101 1.37 0.01 -13.42
N LEU A 102 1.06 -1.09 -12.74
CA LEU A 102 0.15 -2.12 -13.24
C LEU A 102 -1.26 -1.55 -13.44
N LEU A 103 -1.79 -0.80 -12.48
CA LEU A 103 -3.10 -0.16 -12.61
C LEU A 103 -3.14 0.89 -13.72
N GLU A 104 -2.08 1.68 -13.89
CA GLU A 104 -1.95 2.65 -14.99
C GLU A 104 -1.99 1.96 -16.34
N GLU A 105 -1.21 0.90 -16.50
CA GLU A 105 -1.20 0.07 -17.70
C GLU A 105 -2.58 -0.52 -17.97
N LEU A 106 -3.25 -1.09 -16.96
CA LEU A 106 -4.60 -1.64 -17.11
C LEU A 106 -5.62 -0.57 -17.52
N VAL A 107 -5.59 0.62 -16.90
CA VAL A 107 -6.46 1.74 -17.26
C VAL A 107 -6.25 2.16 -18.71
N GLN A 108 -4.99 2.23 -19.16
CA GLN A 108 -4.65 2.56 -20.53
C GLN A 108 -5.14 1.48 -21.52
N ARG A 109 -4.86 0.20 -21.23
CA ARG A 109 -5.28 -0.94 -22.07
C ARG A 109 -6.80 -1.06 -22.18
N LYS A 110 -7.53 -0.79 -21.09
CA LYS A 110 -9.00 -0.79 -21.06
C LYS A 110 -9.62 0.49 -21.64
N GLY A 111 -8.81 1.50 -22.01
CA GLY A 111 -9.29 2.76 -22.57
C GLY A 111 -10.17 3.57 -21.60
N ILE A 112 -9.95 3.41 -20.29
CA ILE A 112 -10.75 4.07 -19.26
C ILE A 112 -10.42 5.57 -19.28
N ARG A 113 -11.46 6.39 -19.45
CA ARG A 113 -11.32 7.84 -19.45
C ARG A 113 -11.36 8.37 -18.03
N GLU A 114 -10.31 9.10 -17.67
CA GLU A 114 -10.17 9.71 -16.35
C GLU A 114 -10.19 11.24 -16.46
N SER A 115 -10.77 11.90 -15.47
CA SER A 115 -10.70 13.36 -15.39
C SER A 115 -9.29 13.77 -14.97
N TYR A 116 -8.66 14.69 -15.72
CA TYR A 116 -7.32 15.21 -15.40
C TYR A 116 -7.22 15.74 -13.96
N LEU A 117 -8.24 16.47 -13.50
CA LEU A 117 -8.28 17.02 -12.15
C LEU A 117 -8.23 15.92 -11.09
N PHE A 118 -9.09 14.91 -11.22
CA PHE A 118 -9.23 13.84 -10.23
C PHE A 118 -8.14 12.77 -10.35
N ALA A 119 -7.59 12.52 -11.53
CA ALA A 119 -6.58 11.48 -11.72
C ALA A 119 -5.14 11.99 -11.58
N ARG A 120 -4.89 13.30 -11.68
CA ARG A 120 -3.51 13.83 -11.66
C ARG A 120 -3.28 14.96 -10.67
N VAL A 121 -4.22 15.89 -10.52
CA VAL A 121 -3.98 17.07 -9.67
C VAL A 121 -4.35 16.78 -8.22
N LEU A 122 -5.58 16.31 -8.00
CA LEU A 122 -6.10 16.03 -6.66
C LEU A 122 -5.26 14.97 -5.90
N PRO A 123 -4.80 13.86 -6.51
CA PRO A 123 -3.96 12.89 -5.82
C PRO A 123 -2.65 13.49 -5.30
N GLN A 124 -2.08 14.49 -5.98
CA GLN A 124 -0.84 15.14 -5.54
C GLN A 124 -1.06 15.99 -4.29
N PHE A 125 -2.18 16.71 -4.21
CA PHE A 125 -2.55 17.43 -3.00
C PHE A 125 -2.84 16.48 -1.83
N MET A 126 -3.51 15.36 -2.10
CA MET A 126 -3.78 14.34 -1.08
C MET A 126 -2.48 13.70 -0.58
N ALA A 127 -1.58 13.30 -1.49
CA ALA A 127 -0.26 12.77 -1.17
C ALA A 127 0.57 13.78 -0.37
N PHE A 128 0.57 15.06 -0.77
CA PHE A 128 1.25 16.12 -0.02
C PHE A 128 0.72 16.26 1.41
N ALA A 129 -0.61 16.32 1.58
CA ALA A 129 -1.21 16.43 2.91
C ALA A 129 -0.91 15.18 3.76
N TYR A 130 -1.05 14.00 3.17
CA TYR A 130 -0.81 12.73 3.84
C TYR A 130 0.67 12.56 4.24
N TYR A 131 1.60 13.02 3.40
CA TYR A 131 3.03 13.05 3.70
C TYR A 131 3.31 13.83 4.99
N HIS A 132 2.78 15.05 5.10
CA HIS A 132 3.01 15.90 6.27
C HIS A 132 2.39 15.33 7.54
N ILE A 133 1.21 14.70 7.42
CA ILE A 133 0.57 14.00 8.53
C ILE A 133 1.43 12.83 8.98
N SER A 134 1.83 11.94 8.07
CA SER A 134 2.67 10.77 8.35
C SER A 134 4.02 11.17 8.94
N TRP A 135 4.68 12.17 8.36
CA TRP A 135 5.93 12.73 8.87
C TRP A 135 5.79 13.28 10.29
N LEU A 136 4.77 14.11 10.54
CA LEU A 136 4.55 14.72 11.86
C LEU A 136 4.24 13.66 12.92
N LEU A 137 3.37 12.71 12.60
CA LEU A 137 3.10 11.58 13.48
C LEU A 137 4.37 10.78 13.76
N TYR A 138 5.19 10.53 12.74
CA TYR A 138 6.41 9.76 12.91
C TYR A 138 7.41 10.45 13.83
N VAL A 139 7.63 11.76 13.64
CA VAL A 139 8.54 12.56 14.46
C VAL A 139 8.06 12.63 15.92
N LEU A 140 6.76 12.87 16.14
CA LEU A 140 6.18 12.98 17.49
C LEU A 140 6.14 11.62 18.20
N ARG A 141 5.60 10.59 17.55
CA ARG A 141 5.46 9.24 18.09
C ARG A 141 5.31 8.22 16.93
N PRO A 142 6.39 7.52 16.53
CA PRO A 142 6.37 6.67 15.33
C PRO A 142 5.29 5.59 15.34
N SER A 143 4.94 5.05 16.52
CA SER A 143 3.84 4.09 16.66
C SER A 143 2.50 4.62 16.12
N TRP A 144 2.25 5.93 16.16
CA TRP A 144 1.05 6.53 15.56
C TRP A 144 1.09 6.54 14.04
N SER A 145 2.26 6.78 13.44
CA SER A 145 2.41 6.72 12.00
C SER A 145 2.29 5.29 11.48
N TYR A 146 2.86 4.31 12.17
CA TYR A 146 2.67 2.90 11.83
C TYR A 146 1.22 2.44 12.02
N ALA A 147 0.55 2.89 13.08
CA ALA A 147 -0.87 2.58 13.27
C ALA A 147 -1.75 3.17 12.15
N LEU A 148 -1.45 4.39 11.70
CA LEU A 148 -2.14 5.02 10.56
C LEU A 148 -1.89 4.24 9.26
N ASN A 149 -0.65 3.80 9.01
CA ASN A 149 -0.31 2.98 7.86
C ASN A 149 -1.04 1.63 7.92
N ALA A 150 -0.97 0.92 9.05
CA ALA A 150 -1.65 -0.36 9.22
C ALA A 150 -3.18 -0.28 9.02
N ASP A 151 -3.81 0.85 9.37
CA ASP A 151 -5.22 1.09 9.05
C ASP A 151 -5.45 1.30 7.55
N PHE A 152 -4.53 2.02 6.88
CA PHE A 152 -4.56 2.22 5.42
C PHE A 152 -4.42 0.89 4.67
N GLU A 153 -3.42 0.07 5.02
CA GLU A 153 -3.17 -1.21 4.37
C GLU A 153 -4.28 -2.22 4.62
N ASP A 154 -4.83 -2.26 5.84
CA ASP A 154 -6.01 -3.08 6.12
C ASP A 154 -7.21 -2.64 5.28
N HIS A 155 -7.34 -1.34 5.02
CA HIS A 155 -8.38 -0.85 4.12
C HIS A 155 -8.13 -1.31 2.69
N ALA A 156 -6.92 -1.10 2.17
CA ALA A 156 -6.51 -1.48 0.82
C ALA A 156 -6.67 -2.98 0.55
N GLU A 157 -6.17 -3.84 1.45
CA GLU A 157 -6.32 -5.29 1.39
C GLU A 157 -7.79 -5.68 1.16
N HIS A 158 -8.69 -5.18 2.00
CA HIS A 158 -10.11 -5.53 1.88
C HIS A 158 -10.73 -4.93 0.61
N GLU A 159 -10.34 -3.71 0.19
CA GLU A 159 -10.85 -3.12 -1.05
C GLU A 159 -10.48 -3.96 -2.27
N TYR A 160 -9.24 -4.48 -2.34
CA TYR A 160 -8.82 -5.38 -3.42
C TYR A 160 -9.58 -6.71 -3.41
N MET A 161 -9.69 -7.35 -2.24
CA MET A 161 -10.41 -8.62 -2.12
C MET A 161 -11.91 -8.48 -2.45
N GLU A 162 -12.50 -7.34 -2.08
CA GLU A 162 -13.87 -6.98 -2.44
C GLU A 162 -14.03 -6.69 -3.93
N PHE A 163 -13.07 -5.99 -4.54
CA PHE A 163 -13.08 -5.70 -5.97
C PHE A 163 -13.09 -6.99 -6.80
N VAL A 164 -12.29 -7.98 -6.43
CA VAL A 164 -12.31 -9.30 -7.09
C VAL A 164 -13.66 -9.98 -6.92
N ARG A 165 -14.25 -9.95 -5.72
CA ARG A 165 -15.58 -10.52 -5.45
C ARG A 165 -16.68 -9.85 -6.28
N GLU A 166 -16.61 -8.53 -6.43
CA GLU A 166 -17.59 -7.72 -7.18
C GLU A 166 -17.44 -7.86 -8.70
N ASN A 167 -16.32 -8.39 -9.20
CA ASN A 167 -16.01 -8.49 -10.63
C ASN A 167 -15.59 -9.92 -11.05
N PRO A 168 -16.53 -10.90 -11.08
CA PRO A 168 -16.20 -12.29 -11.44
C PRO A 168 -15.58 -12.48 -12.82
N SER A 169 -15.76 -11.52 -13.74
CA SER A 169 -15.13 -11.56 -15.07
C SER A 169 -13.60 -11.51 -15.02
N LEU A 170 -13.01 -11.02 -13.93
CA LEU A 170 -11.55 -10.99 -13.75
C LEU A 170 -10.93 -12.38 -13.70
N GLU A 171 -11.71 -13.41 -13.38
CA GLU A 171 -11.25 -14.81 -13.33
C GLU A 171 -10.93 -15.38 -14.71
N THR A 172 -11.55 -14.82 -15.75
CA THR A 172 -11.38 -15.26 -17.14
C THR A 172 -10.60 -14.26 -17.99
N GLU A 173 -10.36 -13.06 -17.48
CA GLU A 173 -9.55 -12.06 -18.16
C GLU A 173 -8.06 -12.34 -17.92
N PRO A 174 -7.28 -12.67 -18.98
CA PRO A 174 -5.87 -13.01 -18.83
C PRO A 174 -5.06 -11.82 -18.35
N PHE A 175 -4.09 -12.08 -17.46
CA PHE A 175 -3.11 -11.06 -17.10
C PHE A 175 -2.07 -10.93 -18.21
N VAL A 176 -1.94 -9.71 -18.74
CA VAL A 176 -0.93 -9.35 -19.72
C VAL A 176 -0.39 -7.99 -19.30
N SER A 177 0.91 -7.92 -19.01
CA SER A 177 1.56 -6.70 -18.56
C SER A 177 3.01 -6.62 -19.05
N ASP A 178 3.46 -5.42 -19.35
CA ASP A 178 4.86 -5.13 -19.64
C ASP A 178 5.75 -5.26 -18.38
N PHE A 179 5.16 -5.25 -17.18
CA PHE A 179 5.84 -5.37 -15.88
C PHE A 179 5.84 -6.79 -15.31
N THR A 180 5.56 -7.80 -16.14
CA THR A 180 5.50 -9.22 -15.71
C THR A 180 6.81 -9.71 -15.08
N ALA A 181 7.96 -9.22 -15.57
CA ALA A 181 9.27 -9.62 -15.06
C ALA A 181 9.61 -8.97 -13.71
N ASP A 182 9.01 -7.81 -13.41
CA ASP A 182 9.32 -7.02 -12.22
C ASP A 182 8.41 -7.41 -11.04
N TYR A 183 7.12 -7.55 -11.29
CA TYR A 183 6.13 -7.80 -10.24
C TYR A 183 5.75 -9.29 -10.11
N GLY A 184 5.58 -9.97 -11.24
CA GLY A 184 5.18 -11.38 -11.28
C GLY A 184 4.26 -11.71 -12.44
N ASN A 185 4.09 -13.01 -12.68
CA ASN A 185 3.21 -13.54 -13.71
C ASN A 185 2.00 -14.24 -13.07
N PHE A 186 0.80 -13.96 -13.58
CA PHE A 186 -0.46 -14.49 -13.07
C PHE A 186 -1.29 -15.06 -14.21
N ALA A 187 -2.17 -16.02 -13.88
CA ALA A 187 -3.04 -16.63 -14.90
C ALA A 187 -4.10 -15.65 -15.41
N ASN A 188 -4.66 -14.84 -14.51
CA ASN A 188 -5.76 -13.93 -14.79
C ASN A 188 -5.65 -12.66 -13.91
N LEU A 189 -6.49 -11.66 -14.19
CA LEU A 189 -6.52 -10.43 -13.42
C LEU A 189 -7.00 -10.63 -11.98
N ALA A 190 -7.87 -11.61 -11.73
CA ALA A 190 -8.32 -11.89 -10.36
C ALA A 190 -7.14 -12.29 -9.46
N ASP A 191 -6.23 -13.13 -9.96
CA ASP A 191 -5.03 -13.55 -9.24
C ASP A 191 -4.03 -12.41 -9.05
N LEU A 192 -3.89 -11.51 -10.03
CA LEU A 192 -3.14 -10.27 -9.86
C LEU A 192 -3.67 -9.44 -8.68
N PHE A 193 -4.97 -9.13 -8.68
CA PHE A 193 -5.56 -8.28 -7.63
C PHE A 193 -5.56 -8.96 -6.26
N ARG A 194 -5.69 -10.29 -6.20
CA ARG A 194 -5.49 -11.04 -4.96
C ARG A 194 -4.07 -10.89 -4.46
N GLN A 195 -3.06 -11.02 -5.34
CA GLN A 195 -1.67 -10.87 -4.94
C GLN A 195 -1.40 -9.46 -4.41
N ILE A 196 -1.86 -8.41 -5.09
CA ILE A 196 -1.77 -7.03 -4.59
C ILE A 196 -2.38 -6.93 -3.19
N GLY A 197 -3.60 -7.44 -3.00
CA GLY A 197 -4.23 -7.46 -1.67
C GLY A 197 -3.45 -8.24 -0.60
N LEU A 198 -2.64 -9.24 -0.97
CA LEU A 198 -1.73 -9.93 -0.03
C LEU A 198 -0.46 -9.13 0.27
N ASP A 199 0.04 -8.37 -0.70
CA ASP A 199 1.12 -7.42 -0.45
C ASP A 199 0.67 -6.38 0.59
N GLU A 200 -0.56 -5.86 0.47
CA GLU A 200 -1.13 -4.95 1.48
C GLU A 200 -1.23 -5.59 2.86
N ARG A 201 -1.57 -6.88 2.92
CA ARG A 201 -1.57 -7.61 4.18
C ARG A 201 -0.16 -7.64 4.80
N LEU A 202 0.87 -7.88 3.98
CA LEU A 202 2.25 -7.88 4.46
C LEU A 202 2.66 -6.50 4.97
N HIS A 203 2.34 -5.44 4.22
CA HIS A 203 2.55 -4.04 4.62
C HIS A 203 1.89 -3.73 5.98
N LYS A 204 0.63 -4.17 6.14
CA LYS A 204 -0.13 -4.06 7.39
C LYS A 204 0.62 -4.75 8.54
N GLU A 205 0.97 -6.02 8.37
CA GLU A 205 1.60 -6.83 9.41
C GLU A 205 2.95 -6.26 9.85
N GLN A 206 3.75 -5.77 8.90
CA GLN A 206 5.01 -5.10 9.21
C GLN A 206 4.82 -3.78 9.96
N SER A 207 3.84 -2.97 9.55
CA SER A 207 3.47 -1.76 10.30
C SER A 207 3.04 -2.08 11.72
N LEU A 208 2.28 -3.16 11.93
CA LEU A 208 1.88 -3.61 13.27
C LEU A 208 3.06 -4.06 14.12
N ALA A 209 3.98 -4.85 13.57
CA ALA A 209 5.18 -5.28 14.28
C ALA A 209 6.04 -4.10 14.76
N ARG A 210 6.02 -2.99 14.01
CA ARG A 210 6.74 -1.76 14.34
C ARG A 210 6.04 -0.87 15.37
N ILE A 211 4.78 -1.11 15.72
CA ILE A 211 4.11 -0.36 16.81
C ILE A 211 4.82 -0.60 18.15
N ASP A 212 5.22 -1.84 18.41
CA ASP A 212 5.86 -2.24 19.67
C ASP A 212 7.35 -1.89 19.72
N ASN A 213 8.02 -1.80 18.57
CA ASN A 213 9.42 -1.39 18.43
C ASN A 213 9.60 -0.22 17.44
N PRO A 214 9.18 1.00 17.82
CA PRO A 214 8.87 2.06 16.85
C PRO A 214 10.07 2.81 16.25
N ARG A 215 11.27 2.71 16.81
CA ARG A 215 12.44 3.46 16.30
C ARG A 215 13.60 2.55 15.93
N PHE A 216 13.81 2.43 14.63
CA PHE A 216 14.96 1.74 14.02
C PHE A 216 15.30 0.41 14.72
N PRO A 217 14.32 -0.53 14.81
CA PRO A 217 14.61 -1.85 15.32
C PRO A 217 15.70 -2.52 14.47
N GLY A 218 16.41 -3.50 15.05
CA GLY A 218 17.30 -4.35 14.26
C GLY A 218 16.50 -5.16 13.22
N PRO A 219 17.19 -5.87 12.30
CA PRO A 219 16.51 -6.69 11.29
C PRO A 219 15.50 -7.63 11.96
N MET A 220 14.28 -7.68 11.41
CA MET A 220 13.28 -8.67 11.82
C MET A 220 13.76 -10.05 11.37
N ALA A 221 13.78 -11.01 12.31
CA ALA A 221 14.27 -12.38 12.10
C ALA A 221 13.29 -13.23 11.29
#